data_AF-A0A7K1LTH7-F1
#
_entry.id   AF-A0A7K1LTH7-F1
#
_cell.length_a   1.000
_cell.length_b   1.000
_cell.length_c   1.000
_cell.angle_alpha   90.00
_cell.angle_beta   90.00
_cell.angle_gamma   90.00
#
_symmetry.space_group_name_H-M   'P 1'
#
loop_
_entity.id
_entity.type
_entity.pdbx_description
1 polymer ?
#
loop_
_entity_poly.entity_id
_entity_poly.type
_entity_poly.pdbx_seq_one_letter_code
_entity_poly.pdbx_strand_id
1 'polypeptide(L)'
;PLLGGLAGVNRLAREIGEVLAVAPAITTSGELRFGTCVLNPPAGYVLADLEQGKRFVADLLGGQPVRVEGAADWLDAARLPRDPEAALAIHVTPSARAPRAEELLIHPRCVLAALEPADA
;
A
#
# COMPACT_ATOMS: atom_id res chain seq x y z
N PRO A 1 -15.42 5.22 10.58
CA PRO A 1 -14.33 5.24 11.58
C PRO A 1 -13.94 6.66 11.95
N LEU A 2 -13.60 6.94 13.22
CA LEU A 2 -13.25 8.29 13.68
C LEU A 2 -11.73 8.52 13.83
N LEU A 3 -10.96 7.47 14.10
CA LEU A 3 -9.51 7.49 14.25
C LEU A 3 -8.92 6.23 13.62
N GLY A 4 -7.66 6.28 13.19
CA GLY A 4 -6.87 5.10 12.85
C GLY A 4 -6.91 4.72 11.38
N GLY A 5 -7.20 5.67 10.48
CA GLY A 5 -7.30 5.41 9.03
C GLY A 5 -6.08 4.71 8.41
N LEU A 6 -4.88 4.91 8.99
CA LEU A 6 -3.64 4.27 8.58
C LEU A 6 -3.35 2.93 9.28
N ALA A 7 -4.16 2.55 10.27
CA ALA A 7 -4.01 1.34 11.08
C ALA A 7 -5.09 0.28 10.75
N GLY A 8 -5.73 0.39 9.58
CA GLY A 8 -6.68 -0.63 9.10
C GLY A 8 -8.09 -0.55 9.70
N VAL A 9 -8.46 0.52 10.41
CA VAL A 9 -9.81 0.69 10.99
C VAL A 9 -10.93 0.72 9.94
N ASN A 10 -10.61 1.08 8.69
CA ASN A 10 -11.59 1.06 7.61
C ASN A 10 -11.91 -0.36 7.17
N ARG A 11 -10.93 -1.27 7.15
CA ARG A 11 -11.16 -2.71 7.00
C ARG A 11 -12.06 -3.22 8.11
N LEU A 12 -11.75 -2.87 9.36
CA LEU A 12 -12.58 -3.27 10.51
C LEU A 12 -14.02 -2.73 10.40
N ALA A 13 -14.21 -1.49 9.94
CA ALA A 13 -15.56 -0.97 9.74
C ALA A 13 -16.33 -1.70 8.63
N ARG A 14 -15.66 -2.15 7.57
CA ARG A 14 -16.29 -3.00 6.54
C ARG A 14 -16.73 -4.33 7.13
N GLU A 15 -15.86 -4.98 7.88
CA GLU A 15 -16.17 -6.24 8.58
C GLU A 15 -17.36 -6.09 9.54
N ILE A 16 -17.37 -5.01 10.34
CA ILE A 16 -18.50 -4.69 11.22
C ILE A 16 -19.79 -4.44 10.41
N GLY A 17 -19.70 -3.68 9.31
CA GLY A 17 -20.84 -3.39 8.44
C GLY A 17 -21.43 -4.64 7.79
N GLU A 18 -20.58 -5.57 7.36
CA GLU A 18 -21.00 -6.87 6.83
C GLU A 18 -21.75 -7.69 7.87
N VAL A 19 -21.22 -7.80 9.09
CA VAL A 19 -21.85 -8.55 10.20
C VAL A 19 -23.18 -7.94 10.62
N LEU A 20 -23.27 -6.61 10.64
CA LEU A 20 -24.46 -5.89 11.07
C LEU A 20 -25.44 -5.58 9.92
N ALA A 21 -25.12 -5.98 8.68
CA ALA A 21 -25.87 -5.63 7.47
C ALA A 21 -26.12 -4.11 7.30
N VAL A 22 -25.13 -3.29 7.63
CA VAL A 22 -25.16 -1.83 7.46
C VAL A 22 -23.97 -1.34 6.64
N ALA A 23 -24.18 -0.26 5.87
CA ALA A 23 -23.10 0.34 5.09
C ALA A 23 -22.08 1.04 6.02
N PRO A 24 -20.78 0.76 5.88
CA PRO A 24 -19.76 1.44 6.67
C PRO A 24 -19.58 2.89 6.21
N ALA A 25 -19.59 3.82 7.17
CA ALA A 25 -19.31 5.24 6.91
C ALA A 25 -17.80 5.49 6.78
N ILE A 26 -17.24 5.20 5.61
CA ILE A 26 -15.84 5.47 5.26
C ILE A 26 -15.73 6.87 4.64
N THR A 27 -14.90 7.73 5.23
CA THR A 27 -14.75 9.14 4.80
C THR A 27 -13.34 9.49 4.32
N THR A 28 -12.39 8.55 4.38
CA THR A 28 -11.00 8.79 3.95
C THR A 28 -10.91 8.85 2.42
N SER A 29 -10.56 10.02 1.88
CA SER A 29 -10.52 10.29 0.44
C SER A 29 -9.69 9.27 -0.36
N GLY A 30 -8.52 8.88 0.14
CA GLY A 30 -7.66 7.89 -0.50
C GLY A 30 -8.35 6.54 -0.71
N GLU A 31 -9.03 6.03 0.32
CA GLU A 31 -9.71 4.74 0.21
C GLU A 31 -10.99 4.81 -0.64
N LEU A 32 -11.71 5.92 -0.60
CA LEU A 32 -12.84 6.13 -1.51
C LEU A 32 -12.38 6.15 -2.97
N ARG A 33 -11.28 6.84 -3.26
CA ARG A 33 -10.73 6.95 -4.61
C ARG A 33 -10.14 5.62 -5.09
N PHE A 34 -9.25 5.03 -4.31
CA PHE A 34 -8.43 3.89 -4.73
C PHE A 34 -8.96 2.52 -4.28
N GLY A 35 -10.04 2.48 -3.49
CA GLY A 35 -10.62 1.23 -2.97
C GLY A 35 -9.87 0.60 -1.81
N THR A 36 -8.67 1.10 -1.50
CA THR A 36 -7.85 0.68 -0.37
C THR A 36 -7.01 1.85 0.13
N CYS A 37 -6.45 1.71 1.34
CA CYS A 37 -5.45 2.63 1.85
C CYS A 37 -4.06 2.21 1.37
N VAL A 38 -3.52 2.90 0.36
CA VAL A 38 -2.19 2.62 -0.23
C VAL A 38 -1.06 2.72 0.81
N LEU A 39 -1.24 3.53 1.87
CA LEU A 39 -0.28 3.69 2.97
C LEU A 39 -0.36 2.62 4.05
N ASN A 40 -1.32 1.72 3.96
CA ASN A 40 -1.48 0.60 4.87
C ASN A 40 -1.44 -0.70 4.06
N PRO A 41 -0.25 -1.12 3.59
CA PRO A 41 -0.11 -2.32 2.79
C PRO A 41 -0.51 -3.57 3.61
N PRO A 42 -0.93 -4.66 2.97
CA PRO A 42 -1.38 -5.86 3.67
C PRO A 42 -0.25 -6.54 4.47
N ALA A 43 -0.62 -7.47 5.34
CA ALA A 43 0.33 -8.27 6.09
C ALA A 43 1.35 -8.95 5.15
N GLY A 44 2.61 -8.96 5.56
CA GLY A 44 3.72 -9.39 4.71
C GLY A 44 4.39 -8.26 3.93
N TYR A 45 3.90 -7.02 4.04
CA TYR A 45 4.54 -5.84 3.46
C TYR A 45 4.73 -4.74 4.52
N VAL A 46 5.67 -3.84 4.27
CA VAL A 46 6.00 -2.71 5.15
C VAL A 46 6.25 -1.48 4.30
N LEU A 47 5.66 -0.33 4.68
CA LEU A 47 5.94 0.96 4.06
C LEU A 47 7.31 1.48 4.52
N ALA A 48 8.15 1.95 3.59
CA ALA A 48 9.49 2.44 3.92
C ALA A 48 9.47 3.78 4.68
N ASP A 49 8.66 4.74 4.23
CA ASP A 49 8.55 6.07 4.82
C ASP A 49 7.09 6.57 4.77
N LEU A 50 6.50 6.78 5.94
CA LEU A 50 5.12 7.24 6.07
C LEU A 50 4.93 8.70 5.67
N GLU A 51 5.87 9.58 6.00
CA GLU A 51 5.76 11.01 5.71
C GLU A 51 5.90 11.27 4.21
N GLN A 52 6.81 10.55 3.55
CA GLN A 52 6.85 10.55 2.09
C GLN A 52 5.60 9.95 1.48
N GLY A 53 5.11 8.83 2.02
CA GLY A 53 3.89 8.22 1.52
C GLY A 53 2.69 9.16 1.54
N LYS A 54 2.55 10.00 2.57
CA LYS A 54 1.49 11.02 2.64
C LYS A 54 1.57 12.01 1.48
N ARG A 55 2.78 12.49 1.13
CA ARG A 55 2.99 13.39 -0.02
C ARG A 55 2.63 12.69 -1.33
N PHE A 56 3.15 11.48 -1.53
CA PHE A 56 2.85 10.66 -2.71
C PHE A 56 1.35 10.43 -2.91
N VAL A 57 0.61 10.11 -1.84
CA VAL A 57 -0.84 9.91 -1.94
C VAL A 57 -1.59 11.22 -2.17
N ALA A 58 -1.08 12.35 -1.71
CA ALA A 58 -1.65 13.66 -2.04
C ALA A 58 -1.55 13.94 -3.55
N ASP A 59 -0.39 13.67 -4.15
CA ASP A 59 -0.17 13.81 -5.59
C ASP A 59 -1.07 12.88 -6.41
N LEU A 60 -1.21 11.62 -5.96
CA LEU A 60 -2.11 10.63 -6.56
C LEU A 60 -3.58 11.04 -6.45
N LEU A 61 -3.99 11.64 -5.32
CA LEU A 61 -5.31 12.22 -5.14
C LEU A 61 -5.55 13.43 -6.04
N GLY A 62 -4.48 14.17 -6.36
CA GLY A 62 -4.47 15.22 -7.39
C GLY A 62 -4.65 14.71 -8.82
N GLY A 63 -4.70 13.40 -9.02
CA GLY A 63 -4.97 12.77 -10.31
C GLY A 63 -3.71 12.47 -11.13
N GLN A 64 -2.51 12.63 -10.56
CA GLN A 64 -1.29 12.18 -11.25
C GLN A 64 -1.34 10.66 -11.47
N PRO A 65 -0.94 10.18 -12.65
CA PRO A 65 -0.89 8.74 -12.90
C PRO A 65 0.29 8.11 -12.16
N VAL A 66 0.26 6.79 -12.02
CA VAL A 66 1.27 6.02 -11.29
C VAL A 66 1.64 4.74 -12.01
N ARG A 67 2.93 4.37 -11.98
CA ARG A 67 3.38 3.03 -12.37
C ARG A 67 3.64 2.17 -11.15
N VAL A 68 3.44 0.87 -11.28
CA VAL A 68 3.72 -0.12 -10.23
C VAL A 68 4.87 -1.00 -10.71
N GLU A 69 5.94 -1.04 -9.94
CA GLU A 69 7.13 -1.83 -10.22
C GLU A 69 7.33 -2.90 -9.14
N GLY A 70 7.45 -4.17 -9.54
CA GLY A 70 7.58 -5.30 -8.62
C GLY A 70 6.30 -6.11 -8.45
N ALA A 71 6.39 -7.24 -7.75
CA ALA A 71 5.28 -8.18 -7.56
C ALA A 71 4.38 -7.75 -6.40
N ALA A 72 3.14 -7.36 -6.71
CA ALA A 72 2.15 -6.92 -5.72
C ALA A 72 0.72 -6.99 -6.25
N ASP A 73 0.19 -8.20 -6.37
CA ASP A 73 -1.17 -8.48 -6.89
C ASP A 73 -2.27 -7.73 -6.12
N TRP A 74 -2.04 -7.43 -4.84
CA TRP A 74 -2.99 -6.64 -4.04
C TRP A 74 -3.17 -5.19 -4.55
N LEU A 75 -2.19 -4.64 -5.26
CA LEU A 75 -2.31 -3.35 -5.94
C LEU A 75 -3.15 -3.44 -7.21
N ASP A 76 -3.36 -4.61 -7.79
CA ASP A 76 -4.23 -4.80 -8.98
C ASP A 76 -5.70 -4.65 -8.61
N ALA A 77 -6.06 -5.02 -7.38
CA ALA A 77 -7.39 -4.76 -6.83
C ALA A 77 -7.63 -3.28 -6.49
N ALA A 78 -6.56 -2.47 -6.40
CA ALA A 78 -6.67 -1.04 -6.13
C ALA A 78 -7.00 -0.26 -7.41
N ARG A 79 -7.91 0.71 -7.30
CA ARG A 79 -8.33 1.59 -8.40
C ARG A 79 -7.32 2.73 -8.61
N LEU A 80 -6.07 2.38 -8.88
CA LEU A 80 -4.99 3.34 -9.12
C LEU A 80 -5.06 3.86 -10.57
N PRO A 81 -4.77 5.16 -10.80
CA PRO A 81 -4.65 5.72 -12.15
C PRO A 81 -3.35 5.22 -12.81
N ARG A 82 -3.35 4.00 -13.34
CA ARG A 82 -2.13 3.37 -13.86
C ARG A 82 -1.71 3.91 -15.22
N ASP A 83 -0.42 4.23 -15.35
CA ASP A 83 0.23 4.57 -16.62
C ASP A 83 1.69 4.07 -16.57
N PRO A 84 2.15 3.24 -17.53
CA PRO A 84 3.54 2.79 -17.59
C PRO A 84 4.57 3.94 -17.66
N GLU A 85 4.19 5.07 -18.24
CA GLU A 85 5.06 6.25 -18.44
C GLU A 85 4.90 7.30 -17.32
N ALA A 86 4.13 6.98 -16.27
CA ALA A 86 3.95 7.89 -15.13
C ALA A 86 5.28 8.24 -14.46
N ALA A 87 5.43 9.49 -14.03
CA ALA A 87 6.55 9.93 -13.18
C ALA A 87 6.49 9.30 -11.78
N LEU A 88 5.29 9.26 -11.17
CA LEU A 88 5.08 8.62 -9.88
C LEU A 88 5.21 7.10 -9.97
N ALA A 89 5.87 6.52 -8.97
CA ALA A 89 6.15 5.09 -8.95
C ALA A 89 5.87 4.45 -7.58
N ILE A 90 5.15 3.33 -7.56
CA ILE A 90 5.11 2.44 -6.40
C ILE A 90 6.11 1.32 -6.65
N HIS A 91 7.19 1.25 -5.87
CA HIS A 91 8.19 0.21 -5.99
C HIS A 91 8.02 -0.81 -4.87
N VAL A 92 7.78 -2.05 -5.25
CA VAL A 92 7.67 -3.19 -4.33
C VAL A 92 8.92 -4.04 -4.44
N THR A 93 9.82 -3.91 -3.47
CA THR A 93 11.15 -4.54 -3.53
C THR A 93 11.71 -4.85 -2.16
N PRO A 94 12.42 -5.99 -1.97
CA PRO A 94 13.09 -6.31 -0.72
C PRO A 94 14.33 -5.44 -0.46
N SER A 95 14.82 -4.73 -1.48
CA SER A 95 16.04 -3.92 -1.36
C SER A 95 15.81 -2.67 -0.51
N ALA A 96 16.50 -2.58 0.63
CA ALA A 96 16.49 -1.41 1.48
C ALA A 96 17.34 -0.28 0.85
N ARG A 97 16.70 0.83 0.50
CA ARG A 97 17.35 2.06 0.02
C ARG A 97 16.53 3.28 0.39
N ALA A 98 17.14 4.46 0.30
CA ALA A 98 16.39 5.70 0.39
C ALA A 98 15.39 5.81 -0.79
N PRO A 99 14.13 6.17 -0.52
CA PRO A 99 13.15 6.38 -1.57
C PRO A 99 13.40 7.71 -2.31
N ARG A 100 13.06 7.76 -3.60
CA ARG A 100 13.16 8.98 -4.41
C ARG A 100 11.94 9.88 -4.19
N ALA A 101 12.02 11.16 -4.58
CA ALA A 101 10.95 12.13 -4.34
C ALA A 101 9.57 11.67 -4.88
N GLU A 102 9.54 11.12 -6.09
CA GLU A 102 8.33 10.69 -6.82
C GLU A 102 8.00 9.21 -6.61
N GLU A 103 8.46 8.63 -5.48
CA GLU A 103 8.38 7.20 -5.24
C GLU A 103 7.72 6.87 -3.91
N LEU A 104 6.90 5.82 -3.94
CA LEU A 104 6.42 5.11 -2.77
C LEU A 104 7.12 3.75 -2.69
N LEU A 105 7.99 3.59 -1.70
CA LEU A 105 8.73 2.35 -1.51
C LEU A 105 8.03 1.43 -0.50
N ILE A 106 7.71 0.21 -0.93
CA ILE A 106 7.07 -0.82 -0.12
C ILE A 106 7.95 -2.06 -0.12
N HIS A 107 8.25 -2.58 1.06
CA HIS A 107 9.11 -3.75 1.25
C HIS A 107 8.28 -4.99 1.57
N PRO A 108 8.34 -6.08 0.78
CA PRO A 108 7.87 -7.37 1.24
C PRO A 108 8.75 -7.82 2.42
N ARG A 109 8.13 -8.46 3.41
CA ARG A 109 8.84 -9.14 4.50
C ARG A 109 9.45 -10.42 3.93
N CYS A 110 10.77 -10.51 3.97
CA CYS A 110 11.50 -11.66 3.50
C CYS A 110 12.07 -12.47 4.66
N VAL A 111 12.22 -13.78 4.45
CA VAL A 111 12.95 -14.68 5.34
C VAL A 111 14.26 -15.05 4.64
N LEU A 112 15.37 -14.98 5.37
CA LEU A 112 16.66 -15.48 4.91
C LEU A 112 16.86 -16.87 5.49
N ALA A 113 17.05 -17.86 4.63
CA ALA A 113 17.42 -19.21 5.04
C ALA A 113 18.86 -19.49 4.62
N ALA A 114 19.71 -19.82 5.59
CA ALA A 114 21.03 -20.39 5.34
C ALA A 114 20.91 -21.91 5.40
N LEU A 115 21.49 -22.60 4.43
CA LEU A 115 21.57 -24.06 4.40
C LEU A 115 23.03 -24.44 4.63
N GLU A 116 23.28 -25.24 5.65
CA GLU A 116 24.58 -25.87 5.84
C GLU A 116 24.60 -27.20 5.07
N PRO A 117 25.72 -27.54 4.39
CA PRO A 117 25.86 -28.84 3.76
C PRO A 117 25.78 -29.94 4.84
N ALA A 118 25.09 -31.04 4.53
CA ALA A 118 25.05 -32.19 5.42
C ALA A 118 26.46 -32.77 5.58
N ASP A 119 26.90 -32.98 6.83
CA ASP A 119 28.12 -33.72 7.12
C ASP A 119 28.01 -35.13 6.50
N ALA A 120 29.02 -35.48 5.68
CA ALA A 120 29.10 -36.75 4.95
C ALA A 120 29.60 -37.90 5.85
#